data_AF-A0A3P6RFV3-F1
#
_entry.id   AF-A0A3P6RFV3-F1
#
_cell.length_a   1.000
_cell.length_b   1.000
_cell.length_c   1.000
_cell.angle_alpha   90.00
_cell.angle_beta   90.00
_cell.angle_gamma   90.00
#
_symmetry.space_group_name_H-M   'P 1'
#
loop_
_entity.id
_entity.type
_entity.pdbx_description
1 polymer ?
#
loop_
_entity_poly.entity_id
_entity_poly.type
_entity_poly.pdbx_seq_one_letter_code
_entity_poly.pdbx_strand_id
1 'polypeptide(L)'
;MVLQVHVGRATSGRTVAVKCARDAKEIQAARKEVEFYRRCAGAPNIVKYVGSRHREATDHSPERFSFAMERALFSLDRLMKQVRHLQGLPKDILIDLLVDSTSALNTLKSRGIAHRDIKHLNILVFPGPRRGRKSQYLFKLCDMGVSSFVHEDGLMQTLVGTPHALVSSHFSL
;
A
#
# COMPACT_ATOMS: atom_id res chain seq x y z
N MET A 1 -8.59 10.09 6.34
CA MET A 1 -7.48 11.06 6.47
C MET A 1 -6.31 10.51 5.68
N VAL A 2 -5.83 11.23 4.67
CA VAL A 2 -4.78 10.75 3.75
C VAL A 2 -3.51 11.56 4.02
N LEU A 3 -2.45 10.91 4.49
CA LEU A 3 -1.16 11.56 4.69
C LEU A 3 -0.56 11.95 3.33
N GLN A 4 -0.01 13.16 3.24
CA GLN A 4 0.70 13.56 2.02
C GLN A 4 1.95 12.71 1.81
N VAL A 5 2.14 12.26 0.56
CA VAL A 5 3.30 11.49 0.12
C VAL A 5 4.18 12.40 -0.73
N HIS A 6 5.46 12.46 -0.42
CA HIS A 6 6.44 13.24 -1.20
C HIS A 6 7.74 12.44 -1.39
N VAL A 7 8.54 12.85 -2.36
CA VAL A 7 9.79 12.19 -2.72
C VAL A 7 10.88 12.56 -1.72
N GLY A 8 11.61 11.56 -1.21
CA GLY A 8 12.76 11.73 -0.33
C GLY A 8 13.99 10.95 -0.80
N ARG A 9 15.09 11.04 -0.03
CA ARG A 9 16.31 10.23 -0.22
C ARG A 9 16.67 9.49 1.05
N ALA A 10 16.95 8.19 0.93
CA ALA A 10 17.55 7.40 1.99
C ALA A 10 19.05 7.74 2.15
N THR A 11 19.65 7.34 3.28
CA THR A 11 21.10 7.49 3.52
C THR A 11 21.95 6.83 2.45
N SER A 12 21.46 5.76 1.82
CA SER A 12 22.11 5.09 0.70
C SER A 12 22.01 5.86 -0.63
N GLY A 13 21.50 7.10 -0.65
CA GLY A 13 21.26 7.90 -1.85
C GLY A 13 20.03 7.48 -2.69
N ARG A 14 19.38 6.36 -2.36
CA ARG A 14 18.21 5.84 -3.08
C ARG A 14 17.00 6.73 -2.87
N THR A 15 16.26 7.00 -3.94
CA THR A 15 14.98 7.71 -3.84
C THR A 15 13.92 6.85 -3.14
N VAL A 16 13.15 7.47 -2.25
CA VAL A 16 12.07 6.85 -1.47
C VAL A 16 10.79 7.68 -1.54
N ALA A 17 9.65 7.05 -1.25
CA ALA A 17 8.41 7.75 -0.96
C ALA A 17 8.32 7.98 0.55
N VAL A 18 7.97 9.20 0.99
CA VAL A 18 7.89 9.56 2.41
C VAL A 18 6.49 10.06 2.72
N LYS A 19 5.85 9.47 3.73
CA LYS A 19 4.63 9.99 4.36
C LYS A 19 5.01 10.76 5.62
N CYS A 20 4.38 11.92 5.83
CA CYS A 20 4.58 12.76 7.01
C CYS A 20 3.26 12.94 7.78
N ALA A 21 3.35 12.86 9.10
CA ALA A 21 2.29 13.13 10.06
C ALA A 21 2.68 14.31 10.96
N ARG A 22 1.73 15.22 11.20
CA ARG A 22 1.96 16.53 11.84
C ARG A 22 1.15 16.78 13.10
N ASP A 23 0.16 15.93 13.39
CA ASP A 23 -0.63 15.98 14.62
C ASP A 23 -0.73 14.60 15.28
N ALA A 24 -1.19 14.56 16.53
CA ALA A 24 -1.24 13.33 17.33
C ALA A 24 -2.05 12.22 16.66
N LYS A 25 -3.15 12.54 15.98
CA LYS A 25 -4.03 11.56 15.31
C LYS A 25 -3.34 11.00 14.06
N GLU A 26 -2.70 11.86 13.26
CA GLU A 26 -1.89 11.47 12.12
C GLU A 26 -0.70 10.60 12.55
N ILE A 27 -0.03 10.95 13.66
CA ILE A 27 1.13 10.23 14.18
C ILE A 27 0.71 8.83 14.64
N GLN A 28 -0.39 8.72 15.38
CA GLN A 28 -0.95 7.42 15.79
C GLN A 28 -1.31 6.55 14.58
N ALA A 29 -1.99 7.12 13.58
CA ALA A 29 -2.33 6.42 12.35
C ALA A 29 -1.09 5.97 11.57
N ALA A 30 -0.08 6.82 11.46
CA ALA A 30 1.18 6.50 10.78
C ALA A 30 1.96 5.39 11.50
N ARG A 31 2.00 5.39 12.83
CA ARG A 31 2.63 4.32 13.62
C ARG A 31 1.95 2.97 13.39
N LYS A 32 0.61 2.96 13.37
CA LYS A 32 -0.18 1.77 13.03
C LYS A 32 0.08 1.30 11.60
N GLU A 33 0.13 2.21 10.63
CA GLU A 33 0.45 1.88 9.23
C GLU A 33 1.85 1.23 9.11
N VAL A 34 2.84 1.77 9.82
CA VAL A 34 4.20 1.22 9.87
C VAL A 34 4.22 -0.19 10.48
N GLU A 35 3.39 -0.48 11.49
CA GLU A 35 3.28 -1.82 12.06
C GLU A 35 2.82 -2.85 11.03
N PHE A 36 1.81 -2.52 10.22
CA PHE A 36 1.37 -3.39 9.12
C PHE A 36 2.49 -3.65 8.11
N TYR A 37 3.25 -2.63 7.72
CA TYR A 37 4.39 -2.83 6.82
C TYR A 37 5.49 -3.70 7.45
N ARG A 38 5.76 -3.56 8.75
CA ARG A 38 6.75 -4.39 9.46
C ARG A 38 6.30 -5.84 9.55
N ARG A 39 5.03 -6.08 9.89
CA ARG A 39 4.45 -7.43 9.84
C ARG A 39 4.54 -8.00 8.43
N CYS A 40 4.46 -7.10 7.43
CA CYS A 40 4.56 -7.46 6.04
C CYS A 40 6.00 -7.61 5.47
N ALA A 41 7.04 -7.49 6.30
CA ALA A 41 8.44 -7.50 5.84
C ALA A 41 8.79 -8.74 5.00
N GLY A 42 9.61 -8.56 3.96
CA GLY A 42 10.04 -9.62 3.05
C GLY A 42 9.03 -10.01 1.96
N ALA A 43 7.80 -9.49 1.99
CA ALA A 43 6.82 -9.79 0.95
C ALA A 43 7.16 -9.10 -0.38
N PRO A 44 7.17 -9.83 -1.51
CA PRO A 44 7.54 -9.25 -2.80
C PRO A 44 6.47 -8.30 -3.35
N ASN A 45 5.19 -8.56 -3.07
CA ASN A 45 4.04 -7.83 -3.61
C ASN A 45 3.38 -6.86 -2.62
N ILE A 46 4.08 -6.52 -1.54
CA ILE A 46 3.71 -5.42 -0.63
C ILE A 46 4.84 -4.38 -0.70
N VAL A 47 4.47 -3.09 -0.74
CA VAL A 47 5.47 -2.02 -0.74
C VAL A 47 6.38 -2.14 0.47
N LYS A 48 7.69 -2.14 0.22
CA LYS A 48 8.72 -2.26 1.23
C LYS A 48 8.82 -0.99 2.07
N TYR A 49 8.63 -1.14 3.38
CA TYR A 49 9.05 -0.15 4.37
C TYR A 49 10.57 -0.05 4.46
N VAL A 50 11.07 1.18 4.48
CA VAL A 50 12.51 1.50 4.53
C VAL A 50 12.93 1.93 5.93
N GLY A 51 12.12 2.71 6.62
CA GLY A 51 12.45 3.25 7.94
C GLY A 51 11.49 4.35 8.38
N SER A 52 11.59 4.79 9.62
CA SER A 52 10.80 5.91 10.16
C SER A 52 11.66 6.80 11.05
N ARG A 53 11.26 8.05 11.17
CA ARG A 53 11.85 9.03 12.09
C ARG A 53 10.73 9.67 12.88
N HIS A 54 10.94 9.76 14.19
CA HIS A 54 10.11 10.54 15.09
C HIS A 54 10.94 11.73 15.59
N ARG A 55 10.35 12.92 15.54
CA ARG A 55 10.90 14.13 16.14
C ARG A 55 9.89 14.60 17.18
N GLU A 56 10.34 14.67 18.42
CA GLU A 56 9.54 15.21 19.52
C GLU A 56 9.29 16.70 19.31
N ALA A 57 8.24 17.21 19.97
CA ALA A 57 7.97 18.64 19.98
C ALA A 57 9.09 19.40 20.69
N THR A 58 9.38 20.60 20.21
CA THR A 58 10.25 21.57 20.86
C THR A 58 9.51 22.90 20.97
N ASP A 59 10.06 23.86 21.71
CA ASP A 59 9.51 25.21 21.82
C ASP A 59 9.35 25.93 20.46
N HIS A 60 10.05 25.45 19.43
CA HIS A 60 10.06 26.05 18.09
C HIS A 60 9.51 25.14 16.99
N SER A 61 9.12 23.89 17.30
CA SER A 61 8.60 22.99 16.27
C SER A 61 7.63 21.95 16.83
N PRO A 62 6.51 21.68 16.14
CA PRO A 62 5.57 20.65 16.57
C PRO A 62 6.18 19.26 16.41
N GLU A 63 5.63 18.30 17.15
CA GLU A 63 5.93 16.88 16.99
C GLU A 63 5.69 16.43 15.55
N ARG A 64 6.59 15.59 15.01
CA ARG A 64 6.47 15.06 13.65
C ARG A 64 6.88 13.60 13.59
N PHE A 65 6.10 12.81 12.88
CA PHE A 65 6.46 11.44 12.52
C PHE A 65 6.52 11.30 11.01
N SER A 66 7.56 10.67 10.50
CA SER A 66 7.65 10.34 9.07
C SER A 66 8.13 8.92 8.87
N PHE A 67 7.66 8.30 7.79
CA PHE A 67 8.14 7.00 7.38
C PHE A 67 8.36 6.93 5.88
N ALA A 68 9.37 6.17 5.51
CA ALA A 68 9.84 6.00 4.16
C ALA A 68 9.52 4.60 3.64
N MET A 69 9.21 4.52 2.36
CA MET A 69 8.90 3.31 1.60
C MET A 69 9.69 3.31 0.30
N GLU A 70 9.85 2.14 -0.31
CA GLU A 70 10.37 2.06 -1.66
C GLU A 70 9.52 2.87 -2.63
N ARG A 71 10.17 3.52 -3.60
CA ARG A 71 9.49 4.38 -4.57
C ARG A 71 9.07 3.58 -5.80
N ALA A 72 7.78 3.65 -6.11
CA ALA A 72 7.20 3.11 -7.34
C ALA A 72 7.47 4.01 -8.55
N LEU A 73 7.30 3.45 -9.76
CA LEU A 73 7.27 4.24 -11.00
C LEU A 73 6.00 5.11 -11.04
N PHE A 74 4.85 4.50 -10.76
CA PHE A 74 3.52 5.10 -10.77
C PHE A 74 2.47 4.14 -10.16
N SER A 75 1.22 4.57 -10.02
CA SER A 75 0.07 3.72 -9.65
C SER A 75 -0.50 2.97 -10.87
N LEU A 76 -1.24 1.89 -10.63
CA LEU A 76 -1.99 1.17 -11.65
C LEU A 76 -3.01 2.10 -12.35
N ASP A 77 -3.64 3.02 -11.59
CA ASP A 77 -4.47 4.09 -12.14
C ASP A 77 -3.77 4.86 -13.28
N ARG A 78 -2.54 5.31 -13.02
CA ARG A 78 -1.76 6.07 -14.00
C ARG A 78 -1.33 5.20 -15.19
N LEU A 79 -1.11 3.90 -14.98
CA LEU A 79 -0.85 2.95 -16.07
C LEU A 79 -2.08 2.82 -16.97
N MET A 80 -3.26 2.61 -16.39
CA MET A 80 -4.53 2.46 -17.13
C MET A 80 -4.89 3.72 -17.93
N LYS A 81 -4.53 4.91 -17.43
CA LYS A 81 -4.77 6.19 -18.11
C LYS A 81 -3.78 6.54 -19.22
N GLN A 82 -2.76 5.70 -19.48
CA GLN A 82 -1.87 5.94 -20.61
C GLN A 82 -2.63 5.79 -21.93
N VAL A 83 -2.35 6.63 -22.93
CA VAL A 83 -3.04 6.63 -24.24
C VAL A 83 -3.11 5.23 -24.87
N ARG A 84 -2.00 4.48 -24.80
CA ARG A 84 -1.89 3.09 -25.31
C ARG A 84 -2.75 2.05 -24.56
N HIS A 85 -3.37 2.42 -23.44
CA HIS A 85 -4.13 1.54 -22.55
C HIS A 85 -5.57 1.99 -22.33
N LEU A 86 -6.03 3.02 -23.07
CA LEU A 86 -7.42 3.51 -22.99
C LEU A 86 -8.45 2.45 -23.43
N GLN A 87 -8.04 1.47 -24.25
CA GLN A 87 -8.85 0.34 -24.68
C GLN A 87 -8.62 -0.92 -23.81
N GLY A 88 -7.95 -0.78 -22.67
CA GLY A 88 -7.60 -1.86 -21.76
C GLY A 88 -6.11 -2.19 -21.71
N LEU A 89 -5.74 -2.96 -20.68
CA LEU A 89 -4.37 -3.42 -20.50
C LEU A 89 -4.10 -4.67 -21.34
N PRO A 90 -2.90 -4.80 -21.95
CA PRO A 90 -2.44 -6.02 -22.58
C PRO A 90 -2.57 -7.25 -21.67
N LYS A 91 -2.90 -8.41 -22.26
CA LYS A 91 -3.09 -9.68 -21.55
C LYS A 91 -1.92 -10.02 -20.62
N ASP A 92 -0.69 -9.83 -21.08
CA ASP A 92 0.51 -10.12 -20.29
C ASP A 92 0.63 -9.26 -19.02
N ILE A 93 0.19 -8.00 -19.10
CA ILE A 93 0.12 -7.11 -17.93
C ILE A 93 -0.98 -7.59 -16.97
N LEU A 94 -2.14 -8.00 -17.49
CA LEU A 94 -3.24 -8.51 -16.67
C LEU A 94 -2.88 -9.80 -15.94
N ILE A 95 -2.19 -10.74 -16.60
CA ILE A 95 -1.71 -11.99 -15.99
C ILE A 95 -0.78 -11.67 -14.81
N ASP A 96 0.24 -10.84 -15.04
CA ASP A 96 1.20 -10.45 -14.01
C ASP A 96 0.53 -9.67 -12.86
N LEU A 97 -0.44 -8.80 -13.16
CA LEU A 97 -1.24 -8.07 -12.16
C LEU A 97 -2.04 -9.03 -11.27
N LEU A 98 -2.69 -10.04 -11.86
CA LEU A 98 -3.46 -11.04 -11.11
C LEU A 98 -2.53 -11.86 -10.21
N VAL A 99 -1.43 -12.39 -10.75
CA VAL A 99 -0.45 -13.18 -9.99
C VAL A 99 0.10 -12.39 -8.79
N ASP A 100 0.53 -11.15 -9.02
CA ASP A 100 1.08 -10.30 -7.97
C ASP A 100 0.03 -9.91 -6.92
N SER A 101 -1.19 -9.62 -7.35
CA SER A 101 -2.28 -9.27 -6.43
C SER A 101 -2.67 -10.46 -5.57
N THR A 102 -2.77 -11.66 -6.14
CA THR A 102 -3.05 -12.89 -5.38
C THR A 102 -1.93 -13.21 -4.39
N SER A 103 -0.66 -13.03 -4.79
CA SER A 103 0.49 -13.19 -3.89
C SER A 103 0.45 -12.20 -2.71
N ALA A 104 0.10 -10.93 -2.97
CA ALA A 104 -0.10 -9.94 -1.93
C ALA A 104 -1.27 -10.30 -0.99
N LEU A 105 -2.40 -10.73 -1.53
CA LEU A 105 -3.56 -11.16 -0.74
C LEU A 105 -3.25 -12.38 0.13
N ASN A 106 -2.53 -13.37 -0.41
CA ASN A 106 -2.10 -14.54 0.35
C ASN A 106 -1.16 -14.16 1.51
N THR A 107 -0.28 -13.19 1.25
CA THR A 107 0.60 -12.61 2.28
C THR A 107 -0.21 -11.93 3.38
N LEU A 108 -1.20 -11.11 3.04
CA LEU A 108 -2.04 -10.44 4.02
C LEU A 108 -2.85 -11.44 4.84
N LYS A 109 -3.45 -12.44 4.17
CA LYS A 109 -4.20 -13.53 4.80
C LYS A 109 -3.34 -14.30 5.82
N SER A 110 -2.16 -14.77 5.41
CA SER A 110 -1.25 -15.51 6.29
C SER A 110 -0.72 -14.69 7.48
N ARG A 111 -0.85 -13.37 7.43
CA ARG A 111 -0.45 -12.44 8.50
C ARG A 111 -1.63 -11.94 9.33
N GLY A 112 -2.84 -12.42 9.06
CA GLY A 112 -4.06 -11.99 9.74
C GLY A 112 -4.40 -10.52 9.48
N ILE A 113 -4.09 -10.00 8.29
CA ILE A 113 -4.31 -8.60 7.92
C ILE A 113 -5.39 -8.52 6.84
N ALA A 114 -6.37 -7.64 7.02
CA ALA A 114 -7.23 -7.18 5.94
C ALA A 114 -6.86 -5.77 5.50
N HIS A 115 -6.66 -5.61 4.19
CA HIS A 115 -6.28 -4.33 3.59
C HIS A 115 -7.41 -3.29 3.65
N ARG A 116 -8.64 -3.71 3.32
CA ARG A 116 -9.90 -2.94 3.29
C ARG A 116 -10.02 -1.79 2.28
N ASP A 117 -8.97 -1.48 1.52
CA ASP A 117 -9.04 -0.49 0.44
C ASP A 117 -8.23 -0.90 -0.81
N ILE A 118 -8.53 -2.08 -1.35
CA ILE A 118 -7.89 -2.55 -2.58
C ILE A 118 -8.59 -1.92 -3.78
N LYS A 119 -7.86 -1.05 -4.47
CA LYS A 119 -8.28 -0.35 -5.70
C LYS A 119 -7.06 0.02 -6.52
N HIS A 120 -7.26 0.34 -7.80
CA HIS A 120 -6.19 0.72 -8.74
C HIS A 120 -5.30 1.89 -8.28
N LEU A 121 -5.79 2.74 -7.35
CA LEU A 121 -4.99 3.80 -6.73
C LEU A 121 -3.96 3.27 -5.72
N ASN A 122 -4.24 2.13 -5.08
CA ASN A 122 -3.43 1.52 -4.02
C ASN A 122 -2.62 0.31 -4.52
N ILE A 123 -2.56 0.13 -5.84
CA ILE A 123 -1.68 -0.82 -6.50
C ILE A 123 -0.59 0.00 -7.20
N LEU A 124 0.66 -0.21 -6.80
CA LEU A 124 1.81 0.51 -7.33
C LEU A 124 2.60 -0.37 -8.31
N VAL A 125 3.16 0.28 -9.32
CA VAL A 125 3.91 -0.34 -10.41
C VAL A 125 5.40 -0.11 -10.23
N PHE A 126 6.15 -1.20 -10.27
CA PHE A 126 7.62 -1.25 -10.17
C PHE A 126 8.21 -1.92 -11.42
N PRO A 127 9.52 -1.72 -11.69
CA PRO A 127 10.22 -2.54 -12.68
C PRO A 127 10.18 -4.02 -12.25
N GLY A 128 9.69 -4.88 -13.14
CA GLY A 128 9.66 -6.32 -12.95
C GLY A 128 10.99 -6.98 -13.35
N PRO A 129 11.39 -8.09 -12.70
CA PRO A 129 12.52 -8.89 -13.15
C PRO A 129 12.26 -9.48 -14.55
N ARG A 130 13.31 -9.56 -15.38
CA ARG A 130 13.22 -10.06 -16.77
C ARG A 130 12.88 -11.55 -16.86
N ARG A 131 13.19 -12.36 -15.85
CA ARG A 131 13.02 -13.82 -15.88
C ARG A 131 11.68 -14.22 -15.27
N GLY A 132 10.89 -14.98 -16.02
CA GLY A 132 9.65 -15.60 -15.53
C GLY A 132 8.40 -14.71 -15.52
N ARG A 133 8.51 -13.44 -15.93
CA ARG A 133 7.37 -12.52 -16.02
C ARG A 133 6.89 -12.37 -17.45
N LYS A 134 5.59 -12.11 -17.62
CA LYS A 134 4.98 -11.86 -18.93
C LYS A 134 5.12 -10.40 -19.34
N SER A 135 5.19 -9.49 -18.37
CA SER A 135 5.37 -8.06 -18.57
C SER A 135 6.64 -7.54 -17.89
N GLN A 136 6.98 -6.28 -18.19
CA GLN A 136 8.08 -5.56 -17.55
C GLN A 136 7.73 -5.00 -16.16
N TYR A 137 6.53 -5.30 -15.62
CA TYR A 137 6.02 -4.67 -14.40
C TYR A 137 5.91 -5.66 -13.26
N LEU A 138 6.18 -5.18 -12.04
CA LEU A 138 5.87 -5.83 -10.76
C LEU A 138 4.84 -4.95 -10.03
N PHE A 139 3.76 -5.56 -9.58
CA PHE A 139 2.69 -4.88 -8.86
C PHE A 139 2.80 -5.13 -7.37
N LYS A 140 2.60 -4.07 -6.57
CA LYS A 140 2.62 -4.16 -5.10
C LYS A 140 1.47 -3.38 -4.50
N LEU A 141 0.83 -3.94 -3.47
CA LEU A 141 -0.16 -3.22 -2.68
C LEU A 141 0.52 -2.19 -1.77
N CYS A 142 -0.12 -1.03 -1.62
CA CYS A 142 0.27 0.03 -0.69
C CYS A 142 -0.95 0.55 0.07
N ASP A 143 -0.69 1.45 1.02
CA ASP A 143 -1.69 2.18 1.80
C ASP A 143 -2.45 1.30 2.81
N MET A 144 -1.73 0.90 3.85
CA MET A 144 -2.26 0.11 4.97
C MET A 144 -3.00 0.97 6.01
N GLY A 145 -3.26 2.25 5.71
CA GLY A 145 -3.78 3.23 6.67
C GLY A 145 -5.17 2.89 7.22
N VAL A 146 -5.95 2.13 6.45
CA VAL A 146 -7.25 1.59 6.87
C VAL A 146 -7.20 0.08 7.07
N SER A 147 -6.04 -0.56 7.18
CA SER A 147 -5.99 -2.00 7.44
C SER A 147 -6.39 -2.35 8.88
N SER A 148 -6.82 -3.59 9.07
CA SER A 148 -7.15 -4.14 10.39
C SER A 148 -6.57 -5.54 10.55
N PHE A 149 -6.31 -5.91 11.80
CA PHE A 149 -6.06 -7.30 12.16
C PHE A 149 -7.38 -8.06 12.17
N VAL A 150 -7.34 -9.29 11.71
CA VAL A 150 -8.48 -10.22 11.72
C VAL A 150 -8.31 -11.11 12.95
N HIS A 151 -9.26 -11.05 13.88
CA HIS A 151 -9.30 -11.98 15.02
C HIS A 151 -9.73 -13.37 14.54
N GLU A 152 -9.40 -14.42 15.30
CA GLU A 152 -9.59 -15.82 14.90
C GLU A 152 -11.03 -16.19 14.54
N ASP A 153 -12.02 -15.43 15.03
CA ASP A 153 -13.45 -15.60 14.70
C ASP A 153 -13.86 -15.03 13.33
N GLY A 154 -12.93 -14.47 12.55
CA GLY A 154 -13.17 -13.97 11.19
C GLY A 154 -14.05 -12.71 11.08
N LEU A 155 -14.66 -12.27 12.18
CA LEU A 155 -15.53 -11.09 12.26
C LEU A 155 -14.70 -9.80 12.40
N MET A 156 -14.89 -8.87 11.46
CA MET A 156 -14.37 -7.50 11.57
C MET A 156 -15.49 -6.57 11.99
N GLN A 157 -15.37 -5.94 13.16
CA GLN A 157 -16.44 -5.08 13.72
C GLN A 157 -16.48 -3.64 13.15
N THR A 158 -15.83 -3.33 12.02
CA THR A 158 -15.81 -1.95 11.48
C THR A 158 -16.02 -1.89 9.97
N LEU A 159 -17.11 -1.24 9.56
CA LEU A 159 -17.45 -0.94 8.17
C LEU A 159 -16.50 0.14 7.63
N VAL A 160 -15.54 -0.24 6.79
CA VAL A 160 -14.69 0.70 6.05
C VAL A 160 -14.41 0.19 4.64
N GLY A 161 -14.39 1.10 3.67
CA GLY A 161 -14.09 0.82 2.26
C GLY A 161 -14.51 1.96 1.35
N THR A 162 -14.07 1.91 0.08
CA THR A 162 -14.59 2.81 -0.97
C THR A 162 -15.99 2.30 -1.42
N PRO A 163 -17.04 3.13 -1.57
CA PRO A 163 -18.41 2.68 -1.82
C PRO A 163 -18.60 1.73 -3.01
N HIS A 164 -17.73 1.81 -4.03
CA HIS A 164 -17.78 0.95 -5.22
C HIS A 164 -17.09 -0.41 -5.08
N ALA A 165 -16.46 -0.71 -3.94
CA ALA A 165 -15.70 -1.94 -3.70
C ALA A 165 -16.13 -2.71 -2.45
N LEU A 166 -17.28 -2.36 -1.87
CA LEU A 166 -17.84 -3.09 -0.73
C LEU A 166 -18.48 -4.39 -1.24
N VAL A 167 -18.04 -5.52 -0.70
CA VAL A 167 -18.74 -6.79 -0.88
C VAL A 167 -20.03 -6.69 -0.07
N SER A 168 -21.17 -6.75 -0.76
CA SER A 168 -22.47 -6.83 -0.10
C SER A 168 -22.60 -8.19 0.58
N SER A 169 -22.44 -8.23 1.90
CA SER A 169 -22.78 -9.40 2.71
C SER A 169 -23.88 -9.02 3.70
N HIS A 170 -25.04 -8.58 3.19
CA HIS A 170 -26.32 -8.60 3.92
C HIS A 170 -27.48 -8.54 2.92
N PHE A 171 -27.80 -9.67 2.32
CA PHE A 171 -29.17 -10.04 1.93
C PHE A 171 -29.29 -11.55 2.16
N SER A 172 -29.75 -11.91 3.35
CA SER A 172 -30.41 -13.20 3.56
C SER A 172 -31.87 -13.01 3.14
N LEU A 173 -32.38 -13.99 2.39
CA LEU A 173 -33.79 -14.10 1.96
C LEU A 173 -34.78 -13.88 3.10
#